data_AF-A0A2I5HG93-F1
#
_entry.id   AF-A0A2I5HG93-F1
#
_cell.length_a   1.000
_cell.length_b   1.000
_cell.length_c   1.000
_cell.angle_alpha   90.00
_cell.angle_beta   90.00
_cell.angle_gamma   90.00
#
_symmetry.space_group_name_H-M   'P 1'
#
loop_
_entity.id
_entity.type
_entity.pdbx_description
1 polymer ?
#
loop_
_entity_poly.entity_id
_entity_poly.type
_entity_poly.pdbx_seq_one_letter_code
_entity_poly.pdbx_strand_id
1 'polypeptide(L)'
;MIVDQTTKAHWLSLFDGMGRRVVTGQMLGSMQRTFRFCSNRGVINVNPIENLRHSGVGLTAAVKDRKLSDEESKAVWNALSEMKDRQQLIMRFLILTGCRSTEIRTAKWEWFDFQDKTWTHSGQ
;
A
#
# COMPACT_ATOMS: atom_id res chain seq x y z
N MET A 1 -20.39 -18.01 -9.43
CA MET A 1 -19.65 -19.12 -8.81
C MET A 1 -19.58 -18.86 -7.32
N ILE A 2 -20.18 -19.73 -6.49
CA ILE A 2 -20.14 -19.62 -5.03
C ILE A 2 -18.84 -20.27 -4.54
N VAL A 3 -18.23 -19.77 -3.46
CA VAL A 3 -16.92 -20.26 -2.95
C VAL A 3 -16.94 -21.78 -2.71
N ASP A 4 -18.03 -22.33 -2.18
CA ASP A 4 -18.19 -23.78 -1.96
C ASP A 4 -18.17 -24.63 -3.24
N GLN A 5 -18.40 -24.02 -4.41
CA GLN A 5 -18.33 -24.69 -5.71
C GLN A 5 -16.95 -24.55 -6.36
N THR A 6 -15.98 -23.95 -5.66
CA THR A 6 -14.63 -23.73 -6.18
C THR A 6 -13.65 -24.77 -5.65
N THR A 7 -12.63 -25.05 -6.45
CA THR A 7 -11.51 -25.90 -6.04
C THR A 7 -10.24 -25.06 -6.00
N LYS A 8 -9.21 -25.57 -5.32
CA LYS A 8 -7.86 -24.99 -5.33
C LYS A 8 -7.35 -24.71 -6.76
N ALA A 9 -7.70 -25.57 -7.73
CA ALA A 9 -7.29 -25.42 -9.13
C ALA A 9 -7.92 -24.19 -9.80
N HIS A 10 -9.21 -23.90 -9.55
CA HIS A 10 -9.86 -22.69 -10.06
C HIS A 10 -9.14 -21.42 -9.56
N TRP A 11 -8.75 -21.41 -8.29
CA TRP A 11 -8.03 -20.28 -7.68
C TRP A 11 -6.60 -20.14 -8.22
N LEU A 12 -5.88 -21.24 -8.40
CA LEU A 12 -4.55 -21.20 -9.01
C LEU A 12 -4.60 -20.66 -10.44
N SER A 13 -5.54 -21.15 -11.25
CA SER A 13 -5.76 -20.63 -12.61
C SER A 13 -6.07 -19.13 -12.62
N LEU A 14 -6.90 -18.67 -11.67
CA LEU A 14 -7.19 -17.24 -11.50
C LEU A 14 -5.93 -16.45 -11.13
N PHE A 15 -5.12 -16.94 -10.19
CA PHE A 15 -3.90 -16.26 -9.75
C PHE A 15 -2.82 -16.21 -10.84
N ASP A 16 -2.66 -17.30 -11.60
CA ASP A 16 -1.73 -17.39 -12.73
C ASP A 16 -2.14 -16.42 -13.84
N GLY A 17 -3.44 -16.28 -14.10
CA GLY A 17 -3.99 -15.35 -15.09
C GLY A 17 -3.80 -13.87 -14.76
N MET A 18 -3.47 -13.50 -13.50
CA MET A 18 -3.27 -12.10 -13.12
C MET A 18 -1.97 -11.49 -13.70
N GLY A 19 -0.96 -12.30 -14.02
CA GLY A 19 0.30 -11.86 -14.63
C GLY A 19 1.20 -10.93 -13.79
N ARG A 20 0.75 -10.46 -12.61
CA ARG A 20 1.48 -9.52 -11.73
C ARG A 20 1.77 -10.16 -10.37
N ARG A 21 2.84 -10.94 -10.30
CA ARG A 21 3.14 -11.82 -9.14
C ARG A 21 3.09 -11.14 -7.76
N VAL A 22 3.49 -9.87 -7.64
CA VAL A 22 3.39 -9.14 -6.36
C VAL A 22 1.94 -8.87 -5.97
N VAL A 23 1.13 -8.40 -6.91
CA VAL A 23 -0.30 -8.15 -6.72
C VAL A 23 -1.04 -9.48 -6.46
N THR A 24 -0.67 -10.53 -7.20
CA THR A 24 -1.21 -11.88 -7.00
C THR A 24 -0.98 -12.38 -5.57
N GLY A 25 0.22 -12.19 -5.02
CA GLY A 25 0.53 -12.56 -3.65
C GLY A 25 -0.29 -11.78 -2.60
N GLN A 26 -0.45 -10.47 -2.80
CA GLN A 26 -1.30 -9.63 -1.95
C GLN A 26 -2.78 -10.05 -2.02
N MET A 27 -3.26 -10.39 -3.21
CA MET A 27 -4.61 -10.89 -3.42
C MET A 27 -4.81 -12.22 -2.70
N LEU A 28 -3.87 -13.18 -2.83
CA LEU A 28 -3.92 -14.45 -2.11
C LEU A 28 -4.07 -14.22 -0.61
N GLY A 29 -3.20 -13.38 -0.01
CA GLY A 29 -3.26 -13.11 1.43
C GLY A 29 -4.60 -12.49 1.86
N SER A 30 -5.17 -11.63 1.02
CA SER A 30 -6.47 -11.00 1.29
C SER A 30 -7.63 -12.00 1.21
N MET A 31 -7.63 -12.86 0.19
CA MET A 31 -8.63 -13.91 0.03
C MET A 31 -8.54 -14.97 1.14
N GLN A 32 -7.33 -15.36 1.55
CA GLN A 32 -7.13 -16.28 2.68
C GLN A 32 -7.72 -15.75 3.98
N ARG A 33 -7.51 -14.47 4.30
CA ARG A 33 -8.13 -13.83 5.48
C ARG A 33 -9.65 -13.78 5.35
N THR A 34 -10.15 -13.44 4.18
CA THR A 34 -11.60 -13.35 3.91
C THR A 34 -12.27 -14.71 4.07
N PHE A 35 -11.73 -15.76 3.46
CA PHE A 35 -12.30 -17.10 3.55
C PHE A 35 -12.14 -17.72 4.93
N ARG A 36 -11.06 -17.42 5.64
CA ARG A 36 -10.94 -17.79 7.06
C ARG A 36 -12.04 -17.13 7.89
N PHE A 37 -12.32 -15.84 7.68
CA PHE A 37 -13.41 -15.14 8.37
C PHE A 37 -14.78 -15.78 8.08
N CYS A 38 -15.05 -16.10 6.81
CA CYS A 38 -16.30 -16.72 6.38
C CYS A 38 -16.46 -18.15 6.92
N SER A 39 -15.39 -18.95 6.86
CA SER A 39 -15.36 -20.33 7.36
C SER A 39 -15.63 -20.37 8.87
N ASN A 40 -14.98 -19.49 9.64
CA ASN A 40 -15.18 -19.38 11.09
C ASN A 40 -16.62 -18.97 11.50
N ARG A 41 -17.44 -18.49 10.55
CA ARG A 41 -18.84 -18.11 10.76
C ARG A 41 -19.83 -19.04 10.08
N GLY A 42 -19.37 -20.14 9.49
CA GLY A 42 -20.21 -21.08 8.75
C GLY A 42 -20.81 -20.50 7.46
N VAL A 43 -20.24 -19.41 6.92
CA VAL A 43 -20.69 -18.80 5.65
C VAL A 43 -20.21 -19.62 4.45
N ILE A 44 -19.07 -20.28 4.59
CA ILE A 44 -18.55 -21.27 3.64
C ILE A 44 -18.17 -22.53 4.42
N ASN A 45 -18.25 -23.69 3.78
CA ASN A 45 -17.95 -24.96 4.45
C ASN A 45 -16.43 -25.19 4.59
N VAL A 46 -15.67 -24.84 3.54
CA VAL A 46 -14.22 -25.07 3.47
C VAL A 46 -13.54 -23.89 2.78
N ASN A 47 -12.37 -23.50 3.28
CA ASN A 47 -11.50 -22.53 2.63
C ASN A 47 -10.63 -23.23 1.55
N PRO A 48 -10.87 -23.01 0.24
CA PRO A 48 -10.20 -23.75 -0.83
C PRO A 48 -8.72 -23.40 -1.02
N ILE A 49 -8.24 -22.30 -0.42
CA ILE A 49 -6.89 -21.75 -0.59
C ILE A 49 -6.12 -21.63 0.73
N GLU A 50 -6.63 -22.23 1.81
CA GLU A 50 -6.03 -22.13 3.15
C GLU A 50 -4.55 -22.54 3.17
N ASN A 51 -4.22 -23.63 2.47
CA ASN A 51 -2.89 -24.22 2.44
C ASN A 51 -1.98 -23.67 1.32
N LEU A 52 -2.42 -22.64 0.59
CA LEU A 52 -1.58 -22.02 -0.43
C LEU A 52 -0.50 -21.17 0.22
N ARG A 53 0.76 -21.46 -0.11
CA ARG A 53 1.90 -20.65 0.32
C ARG A 53 2.07 -19.48 -0.64
N HIS A 54 2.38 -18.32 -0.08
CA HIS A 54 2.64 -17.11 -0.86
C HIS A 54 3.74 -17.31 -1.92
N SER A 55 4.82 -18.04 -1.59
CA SER A 55 5.92 -18.35 -2.51
C SER A 55 5.51 -19.20 -3.72
N GLY A 56 4.42 -19.96 -3.62
CA GLY A 56 3.90 -20.80 -4.71
C GLY A 56 2.95 -20.07 -5.66
N VAL A 57 2.55 -18.84 -5.35
CA VAL A 57 1.49 -18.11 -6.08
C VAL A 57 1.92 -16.69 -6.46
N GLY A 58 2.69 -16.03 -5.60
CA GLY A 58 3.09 -14.64 -5.77
C GLY A 58 4.54 -14.38 -5.40
N LEU A 59 4.89 -13.10 -5.37
CA LEU A 59 6.19 -12.60 -4.90
C LEU A 59 5.95 -11.55 -3.83
N THR A 60 6.80 -11.51 -2.82
CA THR A 60 6.81 -10.39 -1.88
C THR A 60 7.41 -9.19 -2.59
N ALA A 61 6.80 -8.01 -2.45
CA ALA A 61 7.40 -6.79 -2.96
C ALA A 61 8.81 -6.64 -2.36
N ALA A 62 9.82 -6.52 -3.22
CA ALA A 62 11.17 -6.26 -2.74
C ALA A 62 11.18 -4.89 -2.04
N VAL A 63 11.67 -4.88 -0.79
CA VAL A 63 11.98 -3.62 -0.11
C VAL A 63 13.17 -3.02 -0.84
N LYS A 64 12.95 -1.92 -1.58
CA LYS A 64 14.05 -1.17 -2.16
C LYS A 64 14.58 -0.23 -1.07
N ASP A 65 15.82 -0.45 -0.64
CA ASP A 65 16.52 0.37 0.36
C ASP A 65 17.22 1.60 -0.28
N ARG A 66 16.86 1.94 -1.51
CA ARG A 66 17.48 3.06 -2.23
C ARG A 66 16.92 4.38 -1.71
N LYS A 67 17.76 5.14 -1.03
CA LYS A 67 17.54 6.56 -0.70
C LYS A 67 18.15 7.47 -1.77
N LEU A 68 17.63 8.70 -1.87
CA LEU A 68 18.24 9.74 -2.70
C LEU A 68 19.59 10.15 -2.10
N SER A 69 20.59 10.40 -2.93
CA SER A 69 21.80 11.11 -2.50
C SER A 69 21.52 12.59 -2.26
N ASP A 70 22.49 13.32 -1.69
CA ASP A 70 22.36 14.76 -1.48
C ASP A 70 22.27 15.51 -2.83
N GLU A 71 23.02 15.07 -3.83
CA GLU A 71 22.99 15.62 -5.20
C GLU A 71 21.63 15.39 -5.85
N GLU A 72 21.08 14.18 -5.73
CA GLU A 72 19.76 13.85 -6.26
C GLU A 72 18.66 14.64 -5.53
N SER A 73 18.79 14.82 -4.22
CA SER A 73 17.85 15.61 -3.42
C SER A 73 17.87 17.09 -3.85
N LYS A 74 19.05 17.66 -4.11
CA LYS A 74 19.19 19.02 -4.68
C LYS A 74 18.58 19.11 -6.07
N ALA A 75 18.80 18.11 -6.93
CA ALA A 75 18.22 18.07 -8.27
C ALA A 75 16.69 18.05 -8.22
N VAL A 76 16.11 17.21 -7.35
CA VAL A 76 14.65 17.15 -7.14
C VAL A 76 14.12 18.49 -6.62
N TRP A 77 14.79 19.09 -5.63
CA TRP A 77 14.38 20.38 -5.07
C TRP A 77 14.35 21.49 -6.13
N ASN A 78 15.39 21.56 -6.97
CA ASN A 78 15.49 22.57 -8.02
C ASN A 78 14.43 22.38 -9.11
N ALA A 79 14.11 21.12 -9.46
CA ALA A 79 13.08 20.81 -10.45
C ALA A 79 11.65 21.15 -9.96
N LEU A 80 11.45 21.45 -8.67
CA LEU A 80 10.13 21.80 -8.16
C LEU A 80 9.58 23.08 -8.79
N SER A 81 10.43 24.05 -9.14
CA SER A 81 9.99 25.31 -9.75
C SER A 81 9.23 25.12 -11.07
N GLU A 82 9.45 24.00 -11.76
CA GLU A 82 8.78 23.64 -13.02
C GLU A 82 7.41 22.97 -12.81
N MET A 83 7.06 22.62 -11.57
CA MET A 83 5.80 21.93 -11.23
C MET A 83 4.69 22.93 -10.85
N LYS A 84 3.45 22.46 -10.80
CA LYS A 84 2.33 23.30 -10.31
C LYS A 84 2.48 23.59 -8.82
N ASP A 85 2.08 24.78 -8.37
CA ASP A 85 2.23 25.26 -6.98
C ASP A 85 1.82 24.23 -5.92
N ARG A 86 0.68 23.56 -6.11
CA ARG A 86 0.22 22.50 -5.20
C ARG A 86 1.21 21.35 -5.08
N GLN A 87 1.79 20.91 -6.19
CA GLN A 87 2.78 19.84 -6.22
C GLN A 87 4.08 20.31 -5.56
N GLN A 88 4.50 21.55 -5.81
CA GLN A 88 5.67 22.13 -5.15
C GLN A 88 5.51 22.11 -3.63
N LEU A 89 4.38 22.58 -3.12
CA LEU A 89 4.12 22.64 -1.68
C LEU A 89 4.14 21.24 -1.04
N ILE A 90 3.47 20.26 -1.65
CA ILE A 90 3.46 18.88 -1.16
C ILE A 90 4.88 18.28 -1.16
N MET A 91 5.64 18.47 -2.24
CA MET A 91 7.00 17.94 -2.34
C MET A 91 7.95 18.61 -1.35
N ARG A 92 7.85 19.92 -1.13
CA ARG A 92 8.62 20.62 -0.10
C ARG A 92 8.31 20.10 1.29
N PHE A 93 7.02 19.94 1.62
CA PHE A 93 6.63 19.36 2.90
C PHE A 93 7.15 17.93 3.07
N LEU A 94 7.04 17.08 2.06
CA LEU A 94 7.58 15.71 2.09
C LEU A 94 9.08 15.69 2.39
N ILE A 95 9.86 16.51 1.68
CA ILE A 95 11.32 16.58 1.82
C ILE A 95 11.72 17.13 3.19
N LEU A 96 11.04 18.18 3.69
CA LEU A 96 11.41 18.86 4.92
C LEU A 96 10.92 18.14 6.20
N THR A 97 9.80 17.42 6.13
CA THR A 97 9.18 16.81 7.32
C THR A 97 9.33 15.29 7.38
N GLY A 98 9.54 14.62 6.24
CA GLY A 98 9.55 13.15 6.17
C GLY A 98 8.18 12.49 6.40
N CYS A 99 7.11 13.27 6.52
CA CYS A 99 5.74 12.77 6.70
C CYS A 99 5.22 12.04 5.44
N ARG A 100 4.11 11.31 5.57
CA ARG A 100 3.47 10.68 4.41
C ARG A 100 2.73 11.72 3.58
N SER A 101 2.71 11.51 2.26
CA SER A 101 1.97 12.39 1.34
C SER A 101 0.48 12.48 1.66
N THR A 102 -0.12 11.43 2.23
CA THR A 102 -1.50 11.42 2.69
C THR A 102 -1.73 12.32 3.90
N GLU A 103 -0.80 12.33 4.86
CA GLU A 103 -0.88 13.19 6.06
C GLU A 103 -0.85 14.66 5.64
N ILE A 104 0.04 15.03 4.71
CA ILE A 104 0.11 16.40 4.17
C ILE A 104 -1.16 16.78 3.41
N ARG A 105 -1.66 15.91 2.53
CA ARG A 105 -2.85 16.20 1.70
C ARG A 105 -4.16 16.25 2.48
N THR A 106 -4.20 15.65 3.67
CA THR A 106 -5.38 15.64 4.55
C THR A 106 -5.21 16.57 5.75
N ALA A 107 -4.10 17.31 5.80
CA ALA A 107 -3.81 18.25 6.86
C ALA A 107 -4.88 19.34 6.93
N LYS A 108 -5.28 19.68 8.16
CA LYS A 108 -6.22 20.76 8.45
C LYS A 108 -5.47 21.95 9.02
N TRP A 109 -6.00 23.15 8.81
CA TRP A 109 -5.41 24.38 9.34
C TRP A 109 -5.29 24.38 10.87
N GLU A 110 -6.24 23.76 11.57
CA GLU A 110 -6.25 23.62 13.04
C GLU A 110 -5.08 22.78 13.60
N TRP A 111 -4.36 22.07 12.74
CA TRP A 111 -3.21 21.24 13.12
C TRP A 111 -1.88 22.00 13.11
N PHE A 112 -1.86 23.24 12.60
CA PHE A 112 -0.65 24.05 12.49
C PHE A 112 -0.62 25.12 13.57
N ASP A 113 0.35 25.03 14.47
CA ASP A 113 0.70 26.13 15.36
C ASP A 113 1.84 26.94 14.72
N PHE A 114 1.53 28.15 14.27
CA PHE A 114 2.50 29.03 13.63
C PHE A 114 3.39 29.79 14.64
N GLN A 115 3.01 29.86 15.92
CA GLN A 115 3.84 30.46 16.97
C GLN A 115 4.95 29.48 17.35
N ASP A 116 4.56 28.25 17.67
CA ASP A 116 5.50 27.19 18.06
C ASP A 116 6.14 26.49 16.84
N LYS A 117 5.67 26.83 15.62
CA LYS A 117 6.10 26.23 14.35
C LYS A 117 5.95 24.71 14.33
N THR A 118 4.88 24.22 14.96
CA THR A 118 4.58 22.79 15.05
C THR A 118 3.43 22.43 14.14
N TRP A 119 3.46 21.20 13.66
CA TRP A 119 2.36 20.58 12.93
C TRP A 119 2.00 19.27 13.62
N THR A 120 0.79 19.19 14.16
CA THR A 120 0.31 18.04 14.94
C THR A 120 -0.86 17.38 14.21
N HIS A 121 -0.65 16.18 13.67
CA HIS A 121 -1.72 15.44 13.01
C HIS A 121 -2.43 14.53 14.02
N SER A 122 -3.77 14.49 14.00
CA SER A 122 -4.55 13.61 14.86
C SER A 122 -4.44 12.17 14.37
N GLY A 123 -3.46 11.43 14.86
CA GLY A 123 -3.20 10.05 14.41
C GLY A 123 -2.28 9.22 15.31
N GLN A 124 -1.64 9.82 16.31
CA GLN A 124 -0.91 9.17 17.41
C GLN A 124 -0.94 10.06 18.65
#